data_AF-A0A3D8JBF6-F1
#
_entry.id   AF-A0A3D8JBF6-F1
#
_cell.length_a   1.000
_cell.length_b   1.000
_cell.length_c   1.000
_cell.angle_alpha   90.00
_cell.angle_beta   90.00
_cell.angle_gamma   90.00
#
_symmetry.space_group_name_H-M   'P 1'
#
loop_
_entity.id
_entity.type
_entity.pdbx_description
1 polymer ?
#
loop_
_entity_poly.entity_id
_entity_poly.type
_entity_poly.pdbx_seq_one_letter_code
_entity_poly.pdbx_strand_id
1 'polypeptide(L)'
;MIKKTLFGFLLLGTLFAQSNELGKIIQEYRLKGIDSVQKTLEDFLTQQKYWLDVLQNQDTDFGYYEDINFLFISDKATLKLWLYKIDNGQLTEIAETNSIVGLGSGAKKIEGDKITPIGVYSFIDKFQKLDQYYGPMAFATNYPNIYDRNLKRSGSGIWIHGKPLNGDRKEKNTKGCIAIENNVIMDFDKIIDYKKTLLISYENSFPKVEKSDLALILSMLYQWKNAWIESDIKTYLSFYAKDFKRSDGMSFRNFSDYKNRIFQKKEQKNIEFTKINISPYPNAENKKLFLVSFMQKYTAYKNKAITYNSYDTKELYIELKDNGAFILIEK
;
A
#
# COMPACT_ATOMS: atom_id res chain seq x y z
N MET A 1 -42.69 40.60 18.49
CA MET A 1 -42.54 39.35 17.69
C MET A 1 -41.05 39.07 17.55
N ILE A 2 -40.54 38.15 18.35
CA ILE A 2 -39.14 37.69 18.37
C ILE A 2 -38.97 36.62 17.29
N LYS A 3 -38.01 36.79 16.37
CA LYS A 3 -37.29 35.72 15.66
C LYS A 3 -36.40 36.32 14.56
N LYS A 4 -35.08 36.24 14.75
CA LYS A 4 -34.11 35.70 13.77
C LYS A 4 -32.71 35.75 14.38
N THR A 5 -32.46 34.69 15.12
CA THR A 5 -31.17 34.30 15.70
C THR A 5 -30.26 33.75 14.61
N LEU A 6 -28.96 34.07 14.74
CA LEU A 6 -27.84 33.14 14.57
C LEU A 6 -27.72 32.41 13.21
N PHE A 7 -27.16 33.07 12.19
CA PHE A 7 -26.59 32.36 11.03
C PHE A 7 -25.32 33.02 10.48
N GLY A 8 -24.51 33.62 11.36
CA GLY A 8 -23.29 34.35 10.98
C GLY A 8 -22.00 33.90 11.67
N PHE A 9 -22.04 32.94 12.60
CA PHE A 9 -20.88 32.61 13.44
C PHE A 9 -20.15 31.30 13.08
N LEU A 10 -20.73 30.42 12.25
CA LEU A 10 -20.06 29.16 11.88
C LEU A 10 -19.11 29.29 10.67
N LEU A 11 -19.33 30.23 9.75
CA LEU A 11 -18.41 30.44 8.61
C LEU A 11 -17.20 31.33 8.94
N LEU A 12 -17.28 32.20 9.96
CA LEU A 12 -16.13 32.98 10.42
C LEU A 12 -15.14 32.11 11.21
N GLY A 13 -15.61 31.13 12.00
CA GLY A 13 -14.73 30.31 12.85
C GLY A 13 -13.69 29.48 12.08
N THR A 14 -14.03 29.00 10.89
CA THR A 14 -13.12 28.19 10.06
C THR A 14 -12.10 29.04 9.29
N LEU A 15 -12.48 30.23 8.82
CA LEU A 15 -11.57 31.19 8.17
C LEU A 15 -10.54 31.77 9.16
N PHE A 16 -10.93 32.03 10.41
CA PHE A 16 -10.01 32.52 11.46
C PHE A 16 -9.04 31.44 11.98
N ALA A 17 -9.43 30.16 11.95
CA ALA A 17 -8.55 29.06 12.36
C ALA A 17 -7.48 28.73 11.30
N GLN A 18 -7.84 28.72 10.01
CA GLN A 18 -6.87 28.55 8.91
C GLN A 18 -5.90 29.73 8.78
N SER A 19 -6.35 30.96 9.06
CA SER A 19 -5.46 32.14 9.06
C SER A 19 -4.39 32.09 10.15
N ASN A 20 -4.62 31.36 11.24
CA ASN A 20 -3.65 31.26 12.35
C ASN A 20 -2.51 30.27 12.05
N GLU A 21 -2.76 29.11 11.45
CA GLU A 21 -1.69 28.14 11.16
C GLU A 21 -0.78 28.61 10.01
N LEU A 22 -1.36 29.16 8.94
CA LEU A 22 -0.55 29.78 7.88
C LEU A 22 0.23 30.99 8.42
N GLY A 23 -0.39 31.78 9.29
CA GLY A 23 0.27 32.87 9.99
C GLY A 23 1.48 32.38 10.81
N LYS A 24 1.34 31.28 11.57
CA LYS A 24 2.44 30.66 12.31
C LYS A 24 3.57 30.19 11.40
N ILE A 25 3.25 29.51 10.28
CA ILE A 25 4.25 29.06 9.31
C ILE A 25 5.02 30.24 8.71
N ILE A 26 4.31 31.32 8.33
CA ILE A 26 4.95 32.54 7.81
C ILE A 26 5.84 33.21 8.87
N GLN A 27 5.40 33.26 10.14
CA GLN A 27 6.23 33.79 11.22
C GLN A 27 7.45 32.91 11.49
N GLU A 28 7.29 31.59 11.45
CA GLU A 28 8.40 30.65 11.62
C GLU A 28 9.45 30.82 10.51
N TYR A 29 9.01 30.96 9.25
CA TYR A 29 9.89 31.29 8.12
C TYR A 29 10.62 32.61 8.34
N ARG A 30 9.88 33.68 8.64
CA ARG A 30 10.43 35.03 8.82
C ARG A 30 11.45 35.10 9.95
N LEU A 31 11.22 34.36 11.04
CA LEU A 31 12.05 34.42 12.25
C LEU A 31 13.19 33.40 12.25
N LYS A 32 13.01 32.21 11.66
CA LYS A 32 13.94 31.07 11.79
C LYS A 32 14.36 30.44 10.47
N GLY A 33 13.84 30.91 9.33
CA GLY A 33 14.20 30.43 8.00
C GLY A 33 13.48 29.15 7.57
N ILE A 34 13.81 28.68 6.36
CA ILE A 34 13.10 27.59 5.69
C ILE A 34 13.28 26.23 6.37
N ASP A 35 14.43 25.97 6.98
CA ASP A 35 14.71 24.69 7.65
C ASP A 35 13.76 24.47 8.85
N SER A 36 13.39 25.55 9.55
CA SER A 36 12.45 25.48 10.69
C SER A 36 11.01 25.25 10.21
N VAL A 37 10.66 25.79 9.04
CA VAL A 37 9.38 25.50 8.39
C VAL A 37 9.31 24.04 7.98
N GLN A 38 10.36 23.52 7.33
CA GLN A 38 10.43 22.12 6.94
C GLN A 38 10.20 21.21 8.17
N LYS A 39 10.91 21.46 9.27
CA LYS A 39 10.72 20.71 10.51
C LYS A 39 9.28 20.76 11.01
N THR A 40 8.67 21.94 11.01
CA THR A 40 7.28 22.13 11.43
C THR A 40 6.31 21.31 10.56
N LEU A 41 6.53 21.29 9.24
CA LEU A 41 5.72 20.49 8.32
C LEU A 41 5.94 18.98 8.53
N GLU A 42 7.19 18.55 8.72
CA GLU A 42 7.50 17.16 9.06
C GLU A 42 6.85 16.73 10.38
N ASP A 43 6.78 17.61 11.38
CA ASP A 43 6.10 17.35 12.63
C ASP A 43 4.59 17.13 12.42
N PHE A 44 3.91 17.90 11.55
CA PHE A 44 2.51 17.64 11.22
C PHE A 44 2.29 16.26 10.61
N LEU A 45 3.20 15.79 9.75
CA LEU A 45 3.11 14.47 9.12
C LEU A 45 3.24 13.32 10.13
N THR A 46 3.79 13.57 11.32
CA THR A 46 3.84 12.59 12.42
C THR A 46 2.54 12.49 13.22
N GLN A 47 1.56 13.36 12.98
CA GLN A 47 0.33 13.45 13.78
C GLN A 47 -0.83 12.72 13.11
N GLN A 48 -1.45 11.78 13.83
CA GLN A 48 -2.63 11.07 13.33
C GLN A 48 -3.77 12.03 12.97
N LYS A 49 -3.93 13.12 13.74
CA LYS A 49 -4.97 14.13 13.49
C LYS A 49 -4.86 14.76 12.10
N TYR A 50 -3.65 15.11 11.67
CA TYR A 50 -3.43 15.67 10.33
C TYR A 50 -3.94 14.70 9.25
N TRP A 51 -3.57 13.42 9.36
CA TRP A 51 -4.00 12.42 8.39
C TRP A 51 -5.50 12.13 8.44
N LEU A 52 -6.12 12.18 9.62
CA LEU A 52 -7.59 12.09 9.72
C LEU A 52 -8.28 13.21 8.95
N ASP A 53 -7.78 14.45 9.04
CA ASP A 53 -8.33 15.59 8.30
C ASP A 53 -8.10 15.43 6.78
N VAL A 54 -6.94 14.93 6.36
CA VAL A 54 -6.66 14.60 4.95
C VAL A 54 -7.62 13.53 4.42
N LEU A 55 -7.80 12.45 5.18
CA LEU A 55 -8.60 11.28 4.76
C LEU A 55 -10.11 11.54 4.82
N GLN A 56 -10.60 12.56 5.52
CA GLN A 56 -12.03 12.88 5.59
C GLN A 56 -12.67 13.00 4.20
N ASN A 57 -11.94 13.58 3.25
CA ASN A 57 -12.42 13.81 1.88
C ASN A 57 -12.01 12.72 0.88
N GLN A 58 -11.51 11.57 1.34
CA GLN A 58 -11.09 10.46 0.48
C GLN A 58 -11.97 9.23 0.70
N ASP A 59 -12.16 8.46 -0.36
CA ASP A 59 -12.78 7.13 -0.34
C ASP A 59 -11.71 6.10 0.03
N THR A 60 -11.80 5.56 1.24
CA THR A 60 -10.73 4.76 1.84
C THR A 60 -11.04 3.26 1.88
N ASP A 61 -12.12 2.82 1.23
CA ASP A 61 -12.61 1.44 1.30
C ASP A 61 -11.54 0.41 0.91
N PHE A 62 -10.68 0.78 -0.03
CA PHE A 62 -9.56 -0.04 -0.49
C PHE A 62 -8.19 0.46 -0.03
N GLY A 63 -8.11 1.52 0.77
CA GLY A 63 -6.84 2.05 1.28
C GLY A 63 -6.56 3.51 0.92
N TYR A 64 -5.27 3.86 0.81
CA TYR A 64 -4.78 5.20 0.48
C TYR A 64 -3.75 5.09 -0.65
N TYR A 65 -3.85 5.92 -1.68
CA TYR A 65 -3.03 5.78 -2.89
C TYR A 65 -2.60 7.13 -3.45
N GLU A 66 -1.29 7.35 -3.57
CA GLU A 66 -0.73 8.57 -4.17
C GLU A 66 -0.42 8.41 -5.65
N ASP A 67 -0.08 7.21 -6.13
CA ASP A 67 0.30 7.00 -7.54
C ASP A 67 -0.24 5.73 -8.20
N ILE A 68 -1.03 4.94 -7.48
CA ILE A 68 -1.85 3.87 -8.05
C ILE A 68 -3.15 4.46 -8.57
N ASN A 69 -3.45 4.17 -9.83
CA ASN A 69 -4.60 4.74 -10.54
C ASN A 69 -5.76 3.75 -10.63
N PHE A 70 -5.49 2.45 -10.51
CA PHE A 70 -6.50 1.41 -10.70
C PHE A 70 -6.33 0.26 -9.72
N LEU A 71 -7.46 -0.35 -9.35
CA LEU A 71 -7.51 -1.55 -8.53
C LEU A 71 -8.39 -2.60 -9.18
N PHE A 72 -7.85 -3.78 -9.37
CA PHE A 72 -8.65 -4.99 -9.53
C PHE A 72 -9.00 -5.54 -8.16
N ILE A 73 -10.29 -5.75 -7.90
CA ILE A 73 -10.78 -6.39 -6.68
C ILE A 73 -11.36 -7.75 -7.09
N SER A 74 -10.77 -8.84 -6.60
CA SER A 74 -11.18 -10.19 -6.95
C SER A 74 -11.75 -10.89 -5.73
N ASP A 75 -13.03 -11.27 -5.81
CA ASP A 75 -13.65 -12.13 -4.82
C ASP A 75 -13.69 -13.58 -5.32
N LYS A 76 -12.89 -14.42 -4.67
CA LYS A 76 -12.81 -15.85 -4.98
C LYS A 76 -14.12 -16.60 -4.70
N ALA A 77 -14.94 -16.14 -3.75
CA ALA A 77 -16.15 -16.83 -3.33
C ALA A 77 -17.32 -16.55 -4.27
N THR A 78 -17.50 -15.29 -4.68
CA THR A 78 -18.58 -14.88 -5.58
C THR A 78 -18.21 -14.95 -7.06
N LEU A 79 -16.94 -15.25 -7.37
CA LEU A 79 -16.40 -15.34 -8.74
C LEU A 79 -16.60 -14.04 -9.52
N LYS A 80 -16.26 -12.93 -8.86
CA LYS A 80 -16.38 -11.58 -9.40
C LYS A 80 -15.03 -10.89 -9.43
N LEU A 81 -14.85 -10.07 -10.46
CA LEU A 81 -13.72 -9.17 -10.61
C LEU A 81 -14.27 -7.77 -10.91
N TRP A 82 -13.94 -6.82 -10.05
CA TRP A 82 -14.24 -5.41 -10.25
C TRP A 82 -12.97 -4.66 -10.67
N LEU A 83 -13.15 -3.60 -11.44
CA LEU A 83 -12.11 -2.62 -11.73
C LEU A 83 -12.56 -1.26 -11.20
N TYR A 84 -11.76 -0.71 -10.29
CA TYR A 84 -11.93 0.64 -9.76
C TYR A 84 -10.87 1.56 -10.33
N LYS A 85 -11.27 2.80 -10.65
CA LYS A 85 -10.38 3.93 -10.89
C LYS A 85 -10.22 4.70 -9.59
N ILE A 86 -9.00 5.13 -9.30
CA ILE A 86 -8.66 6.08 -8.24
C ILE A 86 -8.31 7.41 -8.90
N ASP A 87 -8.94 8.49 -8.47
CA ASP A 87 -8.65 9.85 -8.93
C ASP A 87 -8.70 10.82 -7.75
N ASN A 88 -7.56 11.37 -7.36
CA ASN A 88 -7.43 12.26 -6.19
C ASN A 88 -8.08 11.71 -4.91
N GLY A 89 -7.89 10.41 -4.65
CA GLY A 89 -8.45 9.72 -3.50
C GLY A 89 -9.95 9.42 -3.58
N GLN A 90 -10.61 9.66 -4.72
CA GLN A 90 -11.98 9.20 -4.98
C GLN A 90 -11.95 7.85 -5.69
N LEU A 91 -12.85 6.95 -5.30
CA LEU A 91 -13.01 5.63 -5.89
C LEU A 91 -14.21 5.63 -6.83
N THR A 92 -14.00 5.15 -8.06
CA THR A 92 -15.10 4.93 -9.01
C THR A 92 -15.02 3.53 -9.55
N GLU A 93 -16.06 2.73 -9.32
CA GLU A 93 -16.23 1.46 -10.01
C GLU A 93 -16.47 1.74 -11.50
N ILE A 94 -15.58 1.23 -12.35
CA ILE A 94 -15.70 1.43 -13.81
C ILE A 94 -16.06 0.15 -14.56
N ALA A 95 -15.95 -1.01 -13.91
CA ALA A 95 -16.45 -2.28 -14.45
C ALA A 95 -16.63 -3.36 -13.38
N GLU A 96 -17.56 -4.27 -13.65
CA GLU A 96 -17.75 -5.55 -12.96
C GLU A 96 -17.82 -6.67 -14.01
N THR A 97 -17.19 -7.82 -13.74
CA THR A 97 -17.33 -9.01 -14.58
C THR A 97 -17.28 -10.29 -13.76
N ASN A 98 -17.87 -11.36 -14.31
CA ASN A 98 -17.70 -12.70 -13.76
C ASN A 98 -16.29 -13.20 -14.09
N SER A 99 -15.67 -13.87 -13.12
CA SER A 99 -14.35 -14.47 -13.25
C SER A 99 -14.41 -15.99 -13.07
N ILE A 100 -13.35 -16.67 -13.50
CA ILE A 100 -13.09 -18.07 -13.19
C ILE A 100 -11.77 -18.10 -12.43
N VAL A 101 -11.76 -18.72 -11.25
CA VAL A 101 -10.58 -18.79 -10.38
C VAL A 101 -10.12 -20.24 -10.19
N GLY A 102 -9.07 -20.45 -9.42
CA GLY A 102 -8.59 -21.76 -9.03
C GLY A 102 -9.60 -22.56 -8.20
N LEU A 103 -9.52 -23.89 -8.27
CA LEU A 103 -10.48 -24.81 -7.64
C LEU A 103 -10.52 -24.71 -6.10
N GLY A 104 -9.41 -24.40 -5.43
CA GLY A 104 -9.32 -24.52 -3.98
C GLY A 104 -9.62 -23.23 -3.21
N SER A 105 -10.22 -23.39 -2.03
CA SER A 105 -10.48 -22.33 -1.06
C SER A 105 -9.22 -21.94 -0.29
N GLY A 106 -9.25 -20.75 0.33
CA GLY A 106 -8.18 -20.23 1.15
C GLY A 106 -6.96 -19.76 0.34
N ALA A 107 -5.85 -19.57 1.05
CA ALA A 107 -4.62 -19.04 0.46
C ALA A 107 -3.80 -20.13 -0.26
N LYS A 108 -3.27 -19.77 -1.44
CA LYS A 108 -2.28 -20.57 -2.18
C LYS A 108 -1.04 -20.80 -1.30
N LYS A 109 -0.48 -22.01 -1.31
CA LYS A 109 0.70 -22.35 -0.47
C LYS A 109 1.82 -23.02 -1.26
N ILE A 110 1.49 -23.89 -2.21
CA ILE A 110 2.49 -24.68 -2.93
C ILE A 110 2.26 -24.63 -4.44
N GLU A 111 3.30 -24.93 -5.20
CA GLU A 111 3.18 -25.13 -6.64
C GLU A 111 2.20 -26.27 -6.95
N GLY A 112 1.35 -26.07 -7.97
CA GLY A 112 0.39 -27.09 -8.41
C GLY A 112 -0.85 -27.29 -7.53
N ASP A 113 -1.03 -26.56 -6.43
CA ASP A 113 -2.23 -26.68 -5.58
C ASP A 113 -3.55 -26.22 -6.22
N LYS A 114 -3.49 -25.58 -7.40
CA LYS A 114 -4.63 -25.04 -8.17
C LYS A 114 -5.44 -23.98 -7.41
N ILE A 115 -4.83 -23.27 -6.47
CA ILE A 115 -5.49 -22.23 -5.67
C ILE A 115 -5.14 -20.84 -6.21
N THR A 116 -6.13 -19.96 -6.34
CA THR A 116 -5.87 -18.52 -6.57
C THR A 116 -5.43 -17.87 -5.26
N PRO A 117 -4.31 -17.12 -5.24
CA PRO A 117 -3.79 -16.55 -4.00
C PRO A 117 -4.69 -15.47 -3.41
N ILE A 118 -4.53 -15.23 -2.11
CA ILE A 118 -5.21 -14.19 -1.33
C ILE A 118 -4.14 -13.19 -0.87
N GLY A 119 -4.38 -11.90 -1.10
CA GLY A 119 -3.44 -10.83 -0.79
C GLY A 119 -3.47 -9.69 -1.81
N VAL A 120 -2.46 -8.85 -1.76
CA VAL A 120 -2.25 -7.72 -2.68
C VAL A 120 -1.08 -8.01 -3.62
N TYR A 121 -1.30 -7.83 -4.92
CA TYR A 121 -0.34 -8.17 -5.98
C TYR A 121 -0.20 -7.03 -6.97
N SER A 122 1.04 -6.77 -7.40
CA SER A 122 1.33 -5.85 -8.50
C SER A 122 1.45 -6.62 -9.80
N PHE A 123 1.21 -5.96 -10.93
CA PHE A 123 1.47 -6.54 -12.25
C PHE A 123 2.90 -6.24 -12.69
N ILE A 124 3.65 -7.30 -13.03
CA ILE A 124 5.05 -7.21 -13.44
C ILE A 124 5.21 -7.22 -14.96
N ASP A 125 4.23 -7.78 -15.67
CA ASP A 125 4.29 -7.88 -17.12
C ASP A 125 2.89 -7.99 -17.75
N LYS A 126 2.85 -7.78 -19.07
CA LYS A 126 1.70 -8.03 -19.93
C LYS A 126 2.13 -8.93 -21.08
N PHE A 127 1.47 -10.07 -21.21
CA PHE A 127 1.76 -11.03 -22.27
C PHE A 127 0.72 -11.01 -23.38
N GLN A 128 1.19 -11.18 -24.60
CA GLN A 128 0.40 -11.38 -25.82
C GLN A 128 0.99 -12.58 -26.58
N LYS A 129 0.26 -13.10 -27.59
CA LYS A 129 0.66 -14.29 -28.38
C LYS A 129 0.90 -15.52 -27.50
N LEU A 130 -0.01 -15.72 -26.55
CA LEU A 130 -0.02 -16.87 -25.67
C LEU A 130 -0.63 -18.10 -26.38
N ASP A 131 -0.51 -19.27 -25.74
CA ASP A 131 -1.35 -20.41 -26.11
C ASP A 131 -2.83 -19.99 -26.11
N GLN A 132 -3.60 -20.54 -27.04
CA GLN A 132 -5.00 -20.17 -27.27
C GLN A 132 -5.87 -20.30 -26.01
N TYR A 133 -5.48 -21.16 -25.06
CA TYR A 133 -6.13 -21.31 -23.75
C TYR A 133 -6.24 -20.00 -22.96
N TYR A 134 -5.22 -19.13 -23.02
CA TYR A 134 -5.16 -17.91 -22.24
C TYR A 134 -5.91 -16.73 -22.86
N GLY A 135 -6.57 -16.95 -24.00
CA GLY A 135 -7.25 -15.88 -24.73
C GLY A 135 -6.26 -14.91 -25.40
N PRO A 136 -6.65 -13.64 -25.62
CA PRO A 136 -5.86 -12.70 -26.40
C PRO A 136 -4.63 -12.17 -25.65
N MET A 137 -4.67 -12.13 -24.31
CA MET A 137 -3.60 -11.55 -23.49
C MET A 137 -3.71 -11.98 -22.01
N ALA A 138 -2.65 -11.66 -21.24
CA ALA A 138 -2.63 -11.85 -19.80
C ALA A 138 -1.87 -10.72 -19.08
N PHE A 139 -2.39 -10.27 -17.94
CA PHE A 139 -1.66 -9.45 -16.97
C PHE A 139 -1.00 -10.35 -15.93
N ALA A 140 0.33 -10.33 -15.84
CA ALA A 140 1.10 -11.20 -14.97
C ALA A 140 1.32 -10.57 -13.59
N THR A 141 0.88 -11.25 -12.53
CA THR A 141 1.08 -10.78 -11.16
C THR A 141 2.49 -11.10 -10.64
N ASN A 142 2.89 -10.45 -9.54
CA ASN A 142 4.12 -10.74 -8.82
C ASN A 142 4.02 -11.92 -7.83
N TYR A 143 2.97 -12.78 -7.89
CA TYR A 143 2.90 -13.96 -7.03
C TYR A 143 4.07 -14.93 -7.32
N PRO A 144 4.73 -15.48 -6.28
CA PRO A 144 4.57 -15.19 -4.85
C PRO A 144 5.21 -13.84 -4.52
N ASN A 145 4.49 -12.95 -3.85
CA ASN A 145 5.03 -11.66 -3.42
C ASN A 145 5.96 -11.83 -2.19
N ILE A 146 6.40 -10.72 -1.59
CA ILE A 146 7.32 -10.79 -0.43
C ILE A 146 6.71 -11.48 0.78
N TYR A 147 5.43 -11.23 1.04
CA TYR A 147 4.70 -11.88 2.14
C TYR A 147 4.59 -13.38 1.89
N ASP A 148 4.22 -13.78 0.67
CA ASP A 148 4.15 -15.18 0.28
C ASP A 148 5.49 -15.90 0.46
N ARG A 149 6.58 -15.28 0.01
CA ARG A 149 7.94 -15.83 0.15
C ARG A 149 8.38 -15.93 1.61
N ASN A 150 8.03 -14.96 2.46
CA ASN A 150 8.30 -15.02 3.90
C ASN A 150 7.55 -16.17 4.59
N LEU A 151 6.36 -16.51 4.10
CA LEU A 151 5.59 -17.69 4.52
C LEU A 151 6.05 -18.99 3.82
N LYS A 152 7.15 -18.94 3.06
CA LYS A 152 7.69 -20.06 2.29
C LYS A 152 6.70 -20.66 1.28
N ARG A 153 5.78 -19.84 0.76
CA ARG A 153 4.85 -20.25 -0.30
C ARG A 153 5.59 -20.33 -1.63
N SER A 154 5.20 -21.31 -2.46
CA SER A 154 5.82 -21.55 -3.77
C SER A 154 4.81 -21.51 -4.92
N GLY A 155 5.30 -21.76 -6.14
CA GLY A 155 4.58 -21.63 -7.40
C GLY A 155 4.89 -20.31 -8.11
N SER A 156 4.25 -20.11 -9.26
CA SER A 156 4.41 -18.95 -10.13
C SER A 156 3.23 -18.87 -11.11
N GLY A 157 3.25 -17.93 -12.05
CA GLY A 157 2.34 -17.93 -13.20
C GLY A 157 0.88 -17.61 -12.86
N ILE A 158 0.63 -16.80 -11.83
CA ILE A 158 -0.73 -16.34 -11.50
C ILE A 158 -1.03 -15.09 -12.32
N TRP A 159 -1.95 -15.19 -13.26
CA TRP A 159 -2.29 -14.12 -14.20
C TRP A 159 -3.78 -13.79 -14.17
N ILE A 160 -4.13 -12.58 -14.60
CA ILE A 160 -5.48 -12.27 -15.10
C ILE A 160 -5.43 -12.44 -16.62
N HIS A 161 -6.23 -13.36 -17.19
CA HIS A 161 -6.19 -13.65 -18.62
C HIS A 161 -7.59 -13.85 -19.22
N GLY A 162 -7.67 -14.00 -20.54
CA GLY A 162 -8.91 -14.26 -21.26
C GLY A 162 -9.38 -15.72 -21.19
N LYS A 163 -10.47 -16.06 -21.89
CA LYS A 163 -10.95 -17.43 -22.06
C LYS A 163 -10.41 -18.06 -23.36
N PRO A 164 -10.39 -19.41 -23.46
CA PRO A 164 -9.88 -20.10 -24.65
C PRO A 164 -10.48 -19.57 -25.97
N LEU A 165 -9.63 -19.25 -26.95
CA LEU A 165 -10.04 -18.66 -28.22
C LEU A 165 -10.85 -19.63 -29.09
N ASN A 166 -10.61 -20.94 -28.93
CA ASN A 166 -11.36 -21.99 -29.63
C ASN A 166 -12.75 -22.26 -29.02
N GLY A 167 -13.14 -21.54 -27.97
CA GLY A 167 -14.41 -21.73 -27.27
C GLY A 167 -14.44 -22.94 -26.33
N ASP A 168 -13.32 -23.62 -26.09
CA ASP A 168 -13.24 -24.73 -25.15
C ASP A 168 -13.57 -24.25 -23.72
N ARG A 169 -14.60 -24.83 -23.12
CA ARG A 169 -15.03 -24.58 -21.73
C ARG A 169 -15.11 -25.87 -20.91
N LYS A 170 -14.34 -26.91 -21.28
CA LYS A 170 -14.29 -28.18 -20.53
C LYS A 170 -13.83 -27.98 -19.09
N GLU A 171 -12.85 -27.10 -18.88
CA GLU A 171 -12.37 -26.74 -17.54
C GLU A 171 -13.29 -25.69 -16.92
N LYS A 172 -13.94 -26.03 -15.81
CA LYS A 172 -14.80 -25.10 -15.05
C LYS A 172 -14.01 -24.12 -14.17
N ASN A 173 -12.76 -24.43 -13.86
CA ASN A 173 -11.87 -23.68 -12.97
C ASN A 173 -10.48 -23.57 -13.59
N THR A 174 -9.74 -22.53 -13.24
CA THR A 174 -8.33 -22.41 -13.64
C THR A 174 -7.43 -23.24 -12.71
N LYS A 175 -6.12 -23.20 -12.95
CA LYS A 175 -5.10 -23.74 -12.04
C LYS A 175 -4.56 -22.69 -11.04
N GLY A 176 -5.26 -21.57 -10.86
CA GLY A 176 -4.88 -20.50 -9.93
C GLY A 176 -4.95 -19.10 -10.54
N CYS A 177 -4.99 -18.98 -11.87
CA CYS A 177 -5.24 -17.72 -12.57
C CYS A 177 -6.67 -17.20 -12.37
N ILE A 178 -6.90 -15.94 -12.75
CA ILE A 178 -8.23 -15.33 -12.82
C ILE A 178 -8.56 -15.17 -14.31
N ALA A 179 -9.53 -15.92 -14.84
CA ALA A 179 -9.92 -15.83 -16.24
C ALA A 179 -11.24 -15.05 -16.41
N ILE A 180 -11.26 -14.10 -17.34
CA ILE A 180 -12.41 -13.25 -17.67
C ILE A 180 -12.71 -13.28 -19.18
N GLU A 181 -13.84 -12.70 -19.60
CA GLU A 181 -14.20 -12.68 -21.03
C GLU A 181 -13.18 -11.89 -21.88
N ASN A 182 -12.96 -12.36 -23.12
CA ASN A 182 -11.88 -11.87 -23.99
C ASN A 182 -12.04 -10.40 -24.40
N ASN A 183 -13.28 -9.95 -24.65
CA ASN A 183 -13.55 -8.55 -24.93
C ASN A 183 -13.29 -7.67 -23.70
N VAL A 184 -13.67 -8.14 -22.51
CA VAL A 184 -13.52 -7.39 -21.26
C VAL A 184 -12.04 -7.16 -20.92
N ILE A 185 -11.19 -8.19 -20.99
CA ILE A 185 -9.76 -7.99 -20.73
C ILE A 185 -9.09 -7.05 -21.75
N MET A 186 -9.54 -7.09 -23.01
CA MET A 186 -9.06 -6.19 -24.06
C MET A 186 -9.53 -4.75 -23.83
N ASP A 187 -10.70 -4.53 -23.23
CA ASP A 187 -11.17 -3.21 -22.84
C ASP A 187 -10.42 -2.68 -21.62
N PHE A 188 -10.10 -3.53 -20.64
CA PHE A 188 -9.24 -3.16 -19.52
C PHE A 188 -7.85 -2.71 -20.00
N ASP A 189 -7.24 -3.41 -20.97
CA ASP A 189 -5.93 -3.03 -21.52
C ASP A 189 -5.88 -1.64 -22.17
N LYS A 190 -7.02 -1.15 -22.69
CA LYS A 190 -7.11 0.20 -23.26
C LYS A 190 -7.18 1.29 -22.19
N ILE A 191 -7.61 0.93 -20.98
CA ILE A 191 -7.93 1.88 -19.91
C ILE A 191 -6.78 1.96 -18.90
N ILE A 192 -6.21 0.82 -18.52
CA ILE A 192 -5.29 0.73 -17.40
C ILE A 192 -3.83 0.90 -17.82
N ASP A 193 -3.04 1.56 -16.97
CA ASP A 193 -1.61 1.33 -16.90
C ASP A 193 -1.36 0.22 -15.88
N TYR A 194 -1.00 -0.99 -16.35
CA TYR A 194 -0.81 -2.14 -15.46
C TYR A 194 0.28 -1.90 -14.40
N LYS A 195 1.25 -1.01 -14.65
CA LYS A 195 2.30 -0.66 -13.67
C LYS A 195 1.77 0.22 -12.53
N LYS A 196 0.64 0.89 -12.75
CA LYS A 196 -0.10 1.68 -11.75
C LYS A 196 -1.42 1.02 -11.35
N THR A 197 -1.47 -0.30 -11.46
CA THR A 197 -2.63 -1.11 -11.10
C THR A 197 -2.23 -2.18 -10.08
N LEU A 198 -3.06 -2.39 -9.07
CA LEU A 198 -2.92 -3.50 -8.13
C LEU A 198 -4.09 -4.48 -8.25
N LEU A 199 -3.85 -5.74 -7.87
CA LEU A 199 -4.87 -6.75 -7.64
C LEU A 199 -4.99 -6.98 -6.12
N ILE A 200 -6.18 -6.79 -5.57
CA ILE A 200 -6.54 -7.24 -4.22
C ILE A 200 -7.45 -8.46 -4.37
N SER A 201 -6.93 -9.63 -4.00
CA SER A 201 -7.66 -10.89 -4.07
C SER A 201 -8.02 -11.35 -2.66
N TYR A 202 -9.30 -11.63 -2.43
CA TYR A 202 -9.84 -12.05 -1.14
C TYR A 202 -10.85 -13.18 -1.27
N GLU A 203 -11.28 -13.72 -0.13
CA GLU A 203 -12.31 -14.76 -0.06
C GLU A 203 -13.23 -14.47 1.13
N ASN A 204 -14.54 -14.58 0.90
CA ASN A 204 -15.63 -14.38 1.87
C ASN A 204 -15.82 -12.94 2.36
N SER A 205 -14.85 -12.35 3.03
CA SER A 205 -14.99 -11.01 3.64
C SER A 205 -13.80 -10.13 3.31
N PHE A 206 -14.08 -8.96 2.75
CA PHE A 206 -13.07 -7.94 2.55
C PHE A 206 -12.70 -7.28 3.89
N PRO A 207 -11.41 -7.06 4.20
CA PRO A 207 -11.00 -6.40 5.44
C PRO A 207 -11.57 -4.98 5.51
N LYS A 208 -12.25 -4.65 6.60
CA LYS A 208 -12.74 -3.29 6.83
C LYS A 208 -11.56 -2.33 7.04
N VAL A 209 -11.55 -1.22 6.29
CA VAL A 209 -10.53 -0.17 6.40
C VAL A 209 -11.15 1.06 7.07
N GLU A 210 -10.69 1.38 8.28
CA GLU A 210 -11.07 2.63 8.93
C GLU A 210 -10.08 3.73 8.59
N LYS A 211 -10.56 4.97 8.42
CA LYS A 211 -9.69 6.15 8.24
C LYS A 211 -8.70 6.31 9.40
N SER A 212 -9.08 5.92 10.61
CA SER A 212 -8.19 5.92 11.77
C SER A 212 -7.02 4.96 11.65
N ASP A 213 -7.21 3.82 10.96
CA ASP A 213 -6.15 2.84 10.73
C ASP A 213 -5.12 3.40 9.75
N LEU A 214 -5.59 3.98 8.64
CA LEU A 214 -4.72 4.61 7.65
C LEU A 214 -3.97 5.79 8.26
N ALA A 215 -4.66 6.63 9.04
CA ALA A 215 -4.03 7.74 9.76
C ALA A 215 -2.97 7.27 10.77
N LEU A 216 -3.22 6.15 11.47
CA LEU A 216 -2.25 5.53 12.37
C LEU A 216 -1.01 5.06 11.60
N ILE A 217 -1.20 4.36 10.48
CA ILE A 217 -0.10 3.87 9.63
C ILE A 217 0.72 5.03 9.06
N LEU A 218 0.06 6.04 8.50
CA LEU A 218 0.72 7.20 7.90
C LEU A 218 1.52 7.98 8.96
N SER A 219 0.91 8.30 10.09
CA SER A 219 1.63 8.98 11.19
C SER A 219 2.81 8.16 11.70
N MET A 220 2.63 6.85 11.90
CA MET A 220 3.69 5.92 12.28
C MET A 220 4.83 5.87 11.27
N LEU A 221 4.53 5.89 9.96
CA LEU A 221 5.54 5.89 8.90
C LEU A 221 6.46 7.12 8.98
N TYR A 222 5.91 8.30 9.25
CA TYR A 222 6.71 9.52 9.41
C TYR A 222 7.46 9.56 10.75
N GLN A 223 6.88 9.05 11.84
CA GLN A 223 7.61 8.90 13.10
C GLN A 223 8.80 7.92 12.95
N TRP A 224 8.60 6.81 12.23
CA TRP A 224 9.66 5.85 11.89
C TRP A 224 10.75 6.49 11.02
N LYS A 225 10.38 7.30 10.01
CA LYS A 225 11.32 8.10 9.20
C LYS A 225 12.16 9.02 10.08
N ASN A 226 11.54 9.77 10.99
CA ASN A 226 12.22 10.73 11.83
C ASN A 226 13.20 10.05 12.78
N ALA A 227 12.79 8.95 13.45
CA ALA A 227 13.69 8.16 14.28
C ALA A 227 14.90 7.61 13.50
N TRP A 228 14.70 7.25 12.24
CA TRP A 228 15.79 6.80 11.36
C TRP A 228 16.76 7.93 10.99
N ILE A 229 16.24 9.10 10.62
CA ILE A 229 17.05 10.30 10.32
C ILE A 229 17.90 10.67 11.54
N GLU A 230 17.28 10.78 12.71
CA GLU A 230 17.91 11.19 13.97
C GLU A 230 18.84 10.14 14.59
N SER A 231 18.84 8.92 14.05
CA SER A 231 19.54 7.77 14.64
C SER A 231 19.05 7.41 16.05
N ASP A 232 17.76 7.63 16.35
CA ASP A 232 17.14 7.13 17.57
C ASP A 232 16.81 5.64 17.39
N ILE A 233 17.77 4.79 17.77
CA ILE A 233 17.65 3.34 17.59
C ILE A 233 16.54 2.72 18.46
N LYS A 234 16.26 3.31 19.63
CA LYS A 234 15.26 2.75 20.55
C LYS A 234 13.86 2.95 19.97
N THR A 235 13.58 4.16 19.50
CA THR A 235 12.29 4.49 18.86
C THR A 235 12.18 3.81 17.50
N TYR A 236 13.25 3.78 16.69
CA TYR A 236 13.24 3.09 15.40
C TYR A 236 12.87 1.61 15.54
N LEU A 237 13.47 0.89 16.49
CA LEU A 237 13.20 -0.53 16.69
C LEU A 237 11.85 -0.83 17.35
N SER A 238 11.20 0.14 18.02
CA SER A 238 9.90 -0.09 18.67
C SER A 238 8.76 -0.25 17.65
N PHE A 239 8.94 0.25 16.43
CA PHE A 239 8.01 0.10 15.32
C PHE A 239 8.01 -1.29 14.68
N TYR A 240 8.96 -2.16 15.06
CA TYR A 240 9.08 -3.50 14.49
C TYR A 240 8.43 -4.54 15.39
N ALA A 241 7.70 -5.47 14.78
CA ALA A 241 7.12 -6.58 15.50
C ALA A 241 8.21 -7.54 16.01
N LYS A 242 7.93 -8.25 17.11
CA LYS A 242 8.87 -9.25 17.67
C LYS A 242 9.13 -10.41 16.70
N ASP A 243 8.12 -10.76 15.90
CA ASP A 243 8.17 -11.77 14.85
C ASP A 243 8.58 -11.21 13.48
N PHE A 244 9.15 -10.00 13.43
CA PHE A 244 9.66 -9.39 12.20
C PHE A 244 10.64 -10.29 11.44
N LYS A 245 10.48 -10.29 10.12
CA LYS A 245 11.43 -10.86 9.16
C LYS A 245 11.65 -9.91 8.00
N ARG A 246 12.90 -9.58 7.72
CA ARG A 246 13.26 -8.83 6.52
C ARG A 246 13.04 -9.70 5.28
N SER A 247 12.87 -9.07 4.12
CA SER A 247 12.61 -9.76 2.84
C SER A 247 13.64 -10.83 2.45
N ASP A 248 14.86 -10.76 2.98
CA ASP A 248 15.95 -11.74 2.78
C ASP A 248 16.02 -12.82 3.88
N GLY A 249 15.04 -12.85 4.78
CA GLY A 249 14.95 -13.82 5.89
C GLY A 249 15.67 -13.40 7.17
N MET A 250 16.29 -12.21 7.23
CA MET A 250 16.92 -11.72 8.46
C MET A 250 15.89 -11.56 9.58
N SER A 251 16.15 -12.20 10.72
CA SER A 251 15.30 -12.12 11.92
C SER A 251 15.41 -10.76 12.61
N PHE A 252 14.42 -10.41 13.44
CA PHE A 252 14.44 -9.21 14.28
C PHE A 252 15.72 -9.03 15.09
N ARG A 253 16.24 -10.10 15.72
CA ARG A 253 17.47 -10.04 16.52
C ARG A 253 18.67 -9.59 15.67
N ASN A 254 18.91 -10.27 14.55
CA ASN A 254 20.03 -9.95 13.66
C ASN A 254 19.87 -8.57 13.02
N PHE A 255 18.65 -8.18 12.68
CA PHE A 255 18.32 -6.86 12.16
C PHE A 255 18.59 -5.76 13.19
N SER A 256 18.17 -5.97 14.44
CA SER A 256 18.43 -5.06 15.56
C SER A 256 19.93 -4.89 15.79
N ASP A 257 20.69 -5.98 15.88
CA ASP A 257 22.15 -5.93 16.10
C ASP A 257 22.87 -5.22 14.93
N TYR A 258 22.42 -5.44 13.70
CA TYR A 258 22.90 -4.71 12.53
C TYR A 258 22.58 -3.21 12.61
N LYS A 259 21.32 -2.83 12.85
CA LYS A 259 20.90 -1.43 12.90
C LYS A 259 21.52 -0.66 14.06
N ASN A 260 21.73 -1.30 15.22
CA ASN A 260 22.48 -0.72 16.33
C ASN A 260 23.89 -0.27 15.89
N ARG A 261 24.63 -1.14 15.19
CA ARG A 261 25.96 -0.79 14.66
C ARG A 261 25.92 0.35 13.63
N ILE A 262 24.89 0.38 12.78
CA ILE A 262 24.72 1.46 11.79
C ILE A 262 24.41 2.79 12.48
N PHE A 263 23.49 2.81 13.44
CA PHE A 263 23.05 4.03 14.13
C PHE A 263 24.15 4.61 15.03
N GLN A 264 25.02 3.76 15.61
CA GLN A 264 26.19 4.21 16.38
C GLN A 264 27.18 5.05 15.56
N LYS A 265 27.20 4.93 14.23
CA LYS A 265 28.05 5.77 13.36
C LYS A 265 27.60 7.24 13.35
N LYS A 266 26.35 7.53 13.74
CA LYS A 266 25.74 8.87 13.74
C LYS A 266 25.94 9.61 12.41
N GLU A 267 25.88 8.89 11.31
CA GLU A 267 25.92 9.49 9.98
C GLU A 267 24.70 10.40 9.79
N GLN A 268 24.93 11.56 9.19
CA GLN A 268 23.85 12.45 8.79
C GLN A 268 23.09 11.78 7.65
N LYS A 269 21.75 11.82 7.69
CA LYS A 269 20.90 11.17 6.69
C LYS A 269 19.86 12.17 6.20
N ASN A 270 19.57 12.13 4.91
CA ASN A 270 18.36 12.68 4.33
C ASN A 270 17.50 11.51 3.81
N ILE A 271 16.24 11.48 4.20
CA ILE A 271 15.29 10.44 3.81
C ILE A 271 13.97 11.10 3.40
N GLU A 272 13.63 10.93 2.13
CA GLU A 272 12.41 11.46 1.52
C GLU A 272 11.53 10.30 1.05
N PHE A 273 10.24 10.35 1.40
CA PHE A 273 9.23 9.40 0.91
C PHE A 273 8.30 10.12 -0.06
N THR A 274 7.96 9.45 -1.15
CA THR A 274 6.98 9.92 -2.14
C THR A 274 6.18 8.72 -2.62
N LYS A 275 4.99 8.96 -3.19
CA LYS A 275 4.19 7.92 -3.84
C LYS A 275 3.79 6.82 -2.84
N ILE A 276 3.33 7.25 -1.67
CA ILE A 276 2.89 6.36 -0.60
C ILE A 276 1.56 5.72 -1.00
N ASN A 277 1.51 4.40 -0.94
CA ASN A 277 0.31 3.61 -1.13
C ASN A 277 0.14 2.67 0.05
N ILE A 278 -1.09 2.49 0.51
CA ILE A 278 -1.48 1.62 1.61
C ILE A 278 -2.68 0.81 1.13
N SER A 279 -2.53 -0.51 1.04
CA SER A 279 -3.63 -1.43 0.74
C SER A 279 -3.92 -2.33 1.94
N PRO A 280 -5.18 -2.56 2.32
CA PRO A 280 -5.50 -3.65 3.24
C PRO A 280 -5.03 -4.96 2.60
N TYR A 281 -4.49 -5.85 3.41
CA TYR A 281 -3.93 -7.12 2.95
C TYR A 281 -4.80 -8.28 3.44
N PRO A 282 -5.74 -8.77 2.62
CA PRO A 282 -6.45 -10.02 2.89
C PRO A 282 -5.47 -11.15 3.20
N ASN A 283 -5.72 -11.90 4.26
CA ASN A 283 -4.84 -12.98 4.71
C ASN A 283 -5.67 -14.10 5.35
N ALA A 284 -5.09 -15.30 5.41
CA ALA A 284 -5.81 -16.49 5.89
C ALA A 284 -6.13 -16.43 7.39
N GLU A 285 -5.36 -15.66 8.14
CA GLU A 285 -5.47 -15.51 9.59
C GLU A 285 -6.42 -14.37 10.00
N ASN A 286 -7.04 -13.66 9.04
CA ASN A 286 -7.88 -12.48 9.27
C ASN A 286 -7.23 -11.40 10.16
N LYS A 287 -5.90 -11.31 10.11
CA LYS A 287 -5.14 -10.26 10.78
C LYS A 287 -5.44 -8.92 10.12
N LYS A 288 -5.39 -7.85 10.90
CA LYS A 288 -5.51 -6.48 10.41
C LYS A 288 -4.17 -6.03 9.81
N LEU A 289 -3.89 -6.53 8.61
CA LEU A 289 -2.62 -6.39 7.91
C LEU A 289 -2.77 -5.40 6.74
N PHE A 290 -1.72 -4.61 6.49
CA PHE A 290 -1.64 -3.67 5.38
C PHE A 290 -0.31 -3.83 4.63
N LEU A 291 -0.34 -3.69 3.31
CA LEU A 291 0.84 -3.46 2.49
C LEU A 291 1.01 -1.95 2.31
N VAL A 292 2.16 -1.44 2.73
CA VAL A 292 2.59 -0.05 2.49
C VAL A 292 3.74 -0.07 1.49
N SER A 293 3.62 0.66 0.39
CA SER A 293 4.69 0.84 -0.58
C SER A 293 4.92 2.32 -0.87
N PHE A 294 6.18 2.69 -1.11
CA PHE A 294 6.55 4.07 -1.43
C PHE A 294 7.90 4.13 -2.13
N MET A 295 8.14 5.21 -2.86
CA MET A 295 9.47 5.55 -3.35
C MET A 295 10.27 6.24 -2.24
N GLN A 296 11.45 5.70 -1.95
CA GLN A 296 12.38 6.26 -0.98
C GLN A 296 13.61 6.81 -1.68
N LYS A 297 13.92 8.07 -1.42
CA LYS A 297 15.25 8.64 -1.68
C LYS A 297 16.02 8.69 -0.38
N TYR A 298 17.17 8.03 -0.33
CA TYR A 298 18.01 7.98 0.86
C TYR A 298 19.41 8.48 0.51
N THR A 299 19.93 9.40 1.31
CA THR A 299 21.31 9.87 1.19
C THR A 299 21.96 9.92 2.57
N ALA A 300 23.14 9.32 2.72
CA ALA A 300 23.95 9.39 3.93
C ALA A 300 25.22 10.23 3.69
N TYR A 301 25.66 10.92 4.73
CA TYR A 301 26.81 11.81 4.70
C TYR A 301 27.77 11.55 5.86
N LYS A 302 29.06 11.74 5.58
CA LYS A 302 30.13 11.82 6.57
C LYS A 302 31.01 13.02 6.25
N ASN A 303 31.21 13.92 7.21
CA ASN A 303 31.96 15.17 7.02
C ASN A 303 31.48 15.99 5.81
N LYS A 304 30.17 16.10 5.62
CA LYS A 304 29.51 16.77 4.48
C LYS A 304 29.72 16.11 3.10
N ALA A 305 30.47 15.01 3.01
CA ALA A 305 30.59 14.22 1.79
C ALA A 305 29.54 13.10 1.78
N ILE A 306 28.95 12.84 0.61
CA ILE A 306 28.01 11.72 0.41
C ILE A 306 28.79 10.41 0.53
N THR A 307 28.31 9.51 1.39
CA THR A 307 28.87 8.15 1.55
C THR A 307 28.01 7.09 0.90
N TYR A 308 26.71 7.35 0.76
CA TYR A 308 25.75 6.44 0.14
C TYR A 308 24.55 7.22 -0.38
N ASN A 309 24.01 6.80 -1.52
CA ASN A 309 22.80 7.36 -2.09
C ASN A 309 22.00 6.25 -2.80
N SER A 310 20.68 6.22 -2.62
CA SER A 310 19.81 5.27 -3.30
C SER A 310 18.42 5.87 -3.57
N TYR A 311 17.74 5.32 -4.57
CA TYR A 311 16.38 5.70 -4.95
C TYR A 311 15.61 4.45 -5.37
N ASP A 312 14.83 3.91 -4.45
CA ASP A 312 14.27 2.57 -4.55
C ASP A 312 12.83 2.53 -4.04
N THR A 313 12.06 1.53 -4.49
CA THR A 313 10.76 1.22 -3.90
C THR A 313 10.96 0.46 -2.59
N LYS A 314 10.35 0.95 -1.52
CA LYS A 314 10.25 0.27 -0.23
C LYS A 314 8.89 -0.40 -0.10
N GLU A 315 8.86 -1.56 0.54
CA GLU A 315 7.64 -2.31 0.84
C GLU A 315 7.66 -2.72 2.31
N LEU A 316 6.60 -2.35 3.05
CA LEU A 316 6.37 -2.71 4.43
C LEU A 316 5.06 -3.49 4.55
N TYR A 317 5.08 -4.60 5.29
CA TYR A 317 3.85 -5.27 5.73
C TYR A 317 3.63 -4.89 7.19
N ILE A 318 2.55 -4.18 7.47
CA ILE A 318 2.25 -3.60 8.77
C ILE A 318 1.01 -4.28 9.37
N GLU A 319 1.16 -4.83 10.57
CA GLU A 319 0.06 -5.41 11.34
C GLU A 319 -0.38 -4.40 12.40
N LEU A 320 -1.68 -4.12 12.43
CA LEU A 320 -2.30 -3.34 13.50
C LEU A 320 -2.68 -4.27 14.65
N LYS A 321 -2.25 -3.89 15.85
CA LYS A 321 -2.58 -4.55 17.13
C LYS A 321 -3.16 -3.50 18.07
N ASP A 322 -3.73 -3.93 19.18
CA ASP A 322 -4.39 -3.05 20.16
C ASP A 322 -3.50 -1.90 20.65
N ASN A 323 -2.18 -2.09 20.62
CA ASN A 323 -1.18 -1.13 21.09
C ASN A 323 -0.41 -0.39 19.97
N GLY A 324 -0.81 -0.49 18.71
CA GLY A 324 -0.23 0.29 17.61
C GLY A 324 -0.03 -0.46 16.29
N ALA A 325 0.76 0.16 15.41
CA ALA A 325 1.13 -0.38 14.10
C ALA A 325 2.57 -0.92 14.13
N PHE A 326 2.76 -2.15 13.66
CA PHE A 326 4.07 -2.83 13.71
C PHE A 326 4.49 -3.39 12.36
N ILE A 327 5.74 -3.13 11.97
CA ILE A 327 6.36 -3.67 10.75
C ILE A 327 6.66 -5.15 10.99
N LEU A 328 6.00 -6.02 10.24
CA LEU A 328 6.26 -7.46 10.19
C LEU A 328 7.32 -7.81 9.15
N ILE A 329 7.29 -7.13 8.00
CA ILE A 329 8.23 -7.38 6.91
C ILE A 329 8.66 -6.05 6.32
N GLU A 330 9.95 -5.91 6.03
CA GLU A 330 10.55 -4.78 5.33
C GLU A 330 11.38 -5.30 4.15
N LYS A 331 11.26 -4.63 3.01
CA LYS A 331 12.20 -4.69 1.89
C LYS A 331 12.77 -3.30 1.63
#